data_AF-A0A6I1R4W7-F1
#
_entry.id   AF-A0A6I1R4W7-F1
#
_cell.length_a   1.000
_cell.length_b   1.000
_cell.length_c   1.000
_cell.angle_alpha   90.00
_cell.angle_beta   90.00
_cell.angle_gamma   90.00
#
_symmetry.space_group_name_H-M   'P 1'
#
loop_
_entity.id
_entity.type
_entity.pdbx_description
1 polymer ?
#
loop_
_entity_poly.entity_id
_entity_poly.type
_entity_poly.pdbx_seq_one_letter_code
_entity_poly.pdbx_strand_id
1 'polypeptide(L)'
;MFRAFFLTFLLGVALFAGIAWLGYRSGSGSAVTGALKSEPLLNSTETAGWSEPDSFMGWKFGENLRAQLSTCSPNWISSRTPCIEDMVKDTFEIKNVYVGDRKLGIVYARQISNRLEQITVVFPSDRYSEISSLFLERYGKPSTTKTETRKFQAGATLSSNVMKWVGKNVNIVLQERGDKANEGLAFYSTVTWRATKEAENKRQAQEAVKGL
;
A
#
# COMPACT_ATOMS: atom_id res chain seq x y z
N MET A 1 -29.37 14.07 -11.48
CA MET A 1 -29.11 15.27 -10.66
C MET A 1 -28.28 14.85 -9.44
N PHE A 2 -26.97 14.65 -9.61
CA PHE A 2 -26.02 14.46 -8.49
C PHE A 2 -24.71 15.11 -8.93
N ARG A 3 -24.41 16.26 -8.31
CA ARG A 3 -23.18 17.03 -8.50
C ARG A 3 -22.13 16.55 -7.52
N ALA A 4 -20.91 16.40 -8.05
CA ALA A 4 -19.62 16.82 -7.50
C ALA A 4 -19.43 16.76 -5.97
N PHE A 5 -18.51 15.91 -5.53
CA PHE A 5 -17.63 16.19 -4.38
C PHE A 5 -16.40 15.30 -4.50
N PHE A 6 -15.26 15.85 -4.95
CA PHE A 6 -13.93 15.44 -4.52
C PHE A 6 -12.93 16.52 -4.95
N LEU A 7 -12.75 17.48 -4.06
CA LEU A 7 -11.68 18.48 -4.12
C LEU A 7 -11.43 18.94 -2.68
N THR A 8 -10.41 18.40 -2.02
CA THR A 8 -9.66 19.16 -1.00
C THR A 8 -8.23 18.62 -0.91
N PHE A 9 -7.32 19.57 -1.01
CA PHE A 9 -5.86 19.50 -1.10
C PHE A 9 -5.25 19.89 0.27
N LEU A 10 -3.92 19.74 0.41
CA LEU A 10 -3.01 20.33 1.43
C LEU A 10 -3.05 19.68 2.84
N LEU A 11 -2.00 19.56 3.67
CA LEU A 11 -0.62 20.09 3.83
C LEU A 11 0.09 19.02 4.71
N GLY A 12 1.35 18.64 4.53
CA GLY A 12 2.53 19.42 4.92
C GLY A 12 3.36 18.61 5.95
N VAL A 13 4.66 18.44 5.72
CA VAL A 13 5.76 18.65 6.68
C VAL A 13 7.05 18.63 5.87
N ALA A 14 7.75 19.76 5.88
CA ALA A 14 9.11 19.94 5.41
C ALA A 14 10.05 20.09 6.62
N LEU A 15 11.36 19.96 6.32
CA LEU A 15 12.54 20.41 7.07
C LEU A 15 13.04 19.53 8.21
N PHE A 16 14.25 18.97 8.05
CA PHE A 16 15.42 19.40 8.83
C PHE A 16 16.70 19.21 8.01
N ALA A 17 17.48 20.28 7.92
CA ALA A 17 18.86 20.34 7.44
C ALA A 17 19.77 20.80 8.59
N GLY A 18 21.05 20.39 8.57
CA GLY A 18 22.11 20.82 9.50
C GLY A 18 23.15 19.69 9.68
N ILE A 19 24.20 19.60 8.86
CA ILE A 19 25.53 20.24 8.98
C ILE A 19 26.28 19.87 10.27
N ALA A 20 27.38 19.11 10.14
CA ALA A 20 28.63 19.37 10.85
C ALA A 20 29.83 18.76 10.10
N TRP A 21 30.88 19.57 9.94
CA TRP A 21 32.16 19.29 9.28
C TRP A 21 33.26 19.06 10.34
N LEU A 22 34.34 18.40 9.91
CA LEU A 22 35.74 18.39 10.42
C LEU A 22 36.18 17.39 11.51
N GLY A 23 37.23 16.64 11.14
CA GLY A 23 38.09 15.88 12.06
C GLY A 23 39.16 15.06 11.34
N TYR A 24 40.19 15.72 10.81
CA TYR A 24 41.40 15.15 10.20
C TYR A 24 42.29 14.50 11.27
N ARG A 25 42.76 13.25 11.08
CA ARG A 25 44.04 12.80 11.68
C ARG A 25 44.68 11.65 10.90
N SER A 26 45.89 11.93 10.42
CA SER A 26 46.88 11.03 9.84
C SER A 26 47.46 10.07 10.90
N GLY A 27 47.65 8.80 10.53
CA GLY A 27 48.30 7.78 11.34
C GLY A 27 48.76 6.61 10.49
N SER A 28 50.07 6.56 10.25
CA SER A 28 50.85 5.60 9.46
C SER A 28 50.98 4.21 10.10
N GLY A 29 51.04 3.18 9.26
CA GLY A 29 51.96 2.05 9.46
C GLY A 29 51.35 0.69 9.78
N SER A 30 51.41 -0.21 8.79
CA SER A 30 51.98 -1.58 8.87
C SER A 30 51.18 -2.57 8.05
N ALA A 31 51.81 -3.03 6.97
CA ALA A 31 51.38 -4.14 6.17
C ALA A 31 51.50 -5.45 6.96
N VAL A 32 50.39 -6.18 7.06
CA VAL A 32 50.39 -7.61 7.36
C VAL A 32 49.70 -8.30 6.20
N THR A 33 50.51 -8.96 5.38
CA THR A 33 50.11 -9.85 4.30
C THR A 33 49.47 -11.10 4.89
N GLY A 34 48.14 -11.10 5.01
CA GLY A 34 47.33 -12.27 5.28
C GLY A 34 46.39 -12.52 4.10
N ALA A 35 46.61 -13.62 3.38
CA ALA A 35 45.78 -14.05 2.26
C ALA A 35 44.36 -14.40 2.76
N LEU A 36 43.45 -13.43 2.68
CA LEU A 36 42.02 -13.66 2.86
C LEU A 36 41.44 -14.18 1.55
N LYS A 37 41.07 -15.45 1.60
CA LYS A 37 40.23 -16.16 0.65
C LYS A 37 39.01 -15.27 0.34
N SER A 38 38.93 -14.76 -0.88
CA SER A 38 37.78 -14.00 -1.35
C SER A 38 36.58 -14.93 -1.44
N GLU A 39 35.78 -14.98 -0.38
CA GLU A 39 34.43 -15.49 -0.43
C GLU A 39 33.60 -14.58 -1.35
N PRO A 40 32.80 -15.14 -2.28
CA PRO A 40 31.90 -14.33 -3.07
C PRO A 40 30.90 -13.65 -2.12
N LEU A 41 30.90 -12.32 -2.12
CA LEU A 41 29.84 -11.50 -1.54
C LEU A 41 28.53 -11.85 -2.25
N LEU A 42 27.82 -12.85 -1.74
CA LEU A 42 26.42 -13.08 -2.06
C LEU A 42 25.64 -11.89 -1.46
N ASN A 43 25.51 -10.91 -2.33
CA ASN A 43 24.65 -9.76 -2.23
C ASN A 43 23.19 -10.23 -2.20
N SER A 44 22.66 -10.45 -1.00
CA SER A 44 21.22 -10.50 -0.76
C SER A 44 20.93 -10.01 0.65
N THR A 45 20.81 -8.69 0.81
CA THR A 45 19.89 -8.15 1.82
C THR A 45 18.47 -8.46 1.37
N GLU A 46 18.11 -9.73 1.39
CA GLU A 46 16.73 -10.17 1.45
C GLU A 46 16.27 -9.80 2.86
N THR A 47 15.37 -8.82 2.97
CA THR A 47 14.70 -8.48 4.22
C THR A 47 14.08 -9.75 4.79
N ALA A 48 14.76 -10.35 5.75
CA ALA A 48 14.44 -11.66 6.29
C ALA A 48 12.96 -11.74 6.71
N GLY A 49 12.19 -12.55 5.97
CA GLY A 49 10.86 -13.03 6.37
C GLY A 49 9.67 -12.59 5.51
N TRP A 50 9.82 -11.65 4.58
CA TRP A 50 8.70 -11.21 3.73
C TRP A 50 8.73 -11.90 2.35
N SER A 51 7.81 -12.85 2.10
CA SER A 51 7.56 -13.38 0.76
C SER A 51 6.56 -12.48 0.03
N GLU A 52 7.07 -11.61 -0.82
CA GLU A 52 6.26 -10.66 -1.59
C GLU A 52 5.22 -11.36 -2.48
N PRO A 53 3.92 -11.03 -2.38
CA PRO A 53 2.88 -11.65 -3.18
C PRO A 53 2.84 -11.05 -4.58
N ASP A 54 2.62 -11.91 -5.57
CA ASP A 54 2.34 -11.52 -6.95
C ASP A 54 0.83 -11.32 -7.23
N SER A 55 -0.01 -11.64 -6.24
CA SER A 55 -1.47 -11.67 -6.39
C SER A 55 -2.21 -11.32 -5.10
N PHE A 56 -3.43 -10.82 -5.25
CA PHE A 56 -4.40 -10.67 -4.18
C PHE A 56 -5.47 -11.75 -4.32
N MET A 57 -5.51 -12.70 -3.37
CA MET A 57 -6.49 -13.80 -3.36
C MET A 57 -6.55 -14.59 -4.68
N GLY A 58 -5.41 -14.73 -5.37
CA GLY A 58 -5.31 -15.41 -6.66
C GLY A 58 -5.44 -14.48 -7.88
N TRP A 59 -5.83 -13.22 -7.70
CA TRP A 59 -5.83 -12.24 -8.79
C TRP A 59 -4.48 -11.56 -8.90
N LYS A 60 -3.78 -11.83 -9.99
CA LYS A 60 -2.42 -11.38 -10.26
C LYS A 60 -2.35 -9.89 -10.54
N PHE A 61 -1.39 -9.25 -9.90
CA PHE A 61 -0.98 -7.90 -10.25
C PHE A 61 -0.30 -7.91 -11.62
N GLY A 62 -0.45 -6.83 -12.38
CA GLY A 62 0.09 -6.74 -13.74
C GLY A 62 -0.75 -7.43 -14.81
N GLU A 63 -1.81 -8.17 -14.45
CA GLU A 63 -2.71 -8.82 -15.40
C GLU A 63 -4.06 -8.10 -15.52
N ASN A 64 -4.79 -8.37 -16.60
CA ASN A 64 -6.10 -7.75 -16.79
C ASN A 64 -7.13 -8.34 -15.84
N LEU A 65 -7.73 -7.52 -14.97
CA LEU A 65 -8.72 -7.98 -13.99
C LEU A 65 -9.95 -8.60 -14.66
N ARG A 66 -10.39 -8.04 -15.80
CA ARG A 66 -11.53 -8.58 -16.58
C ARG A 66 -11.24 -9.94 -17.22
N ALA A 67 -9.97 -10.31 -17.36
CA ALA A 67 -9.58 -11.65 -17.81
C ALA A 67 -9.53 -12.67 -16.65
N GLN A 68 -9.52 -12.18 -15.40
CA GLN A 68 -9.39 -12.99 -14.19
C GLN A 68 -10.72 -13.14 -13.43
N LEU A 69 -11.63 -12.18 -13.58
CA LEU A 69 -12.93 -12.16 -12.92
C LEU A 69 -14.04 -11.86 -13.92
N SER A 70 -15.16 -12.58 -13.78
CA SER A 70 -16.38 -12.32 -14.54
C SER A 70 -17.11 -11.09 -14.02
N THR A 71 -17.82 -10.40 -14.90
CA THR A 71 -18.80 -9.37 -14.52
C THR A 71 -19.91 -9.97 -13.66
N CYS A 72 -20.38 -9.22 -12.65
CA CYS A 72 -21.47 -9.66 -11.80
C CYS A 72 -22.78 -9.86 -12.57
N SER A 73 -23.38 -11.04 -12.41
CA SER A 73 -24.75 -11.34 -12.85
C SER A 73 -25.76 -10.56 -11.99
N PRO A 74 -26.97 -10.21 -12.48
CA PRO A 74 -28.02 -9.58 -11.67
C PRO A 74 -28.32 -10.29 -10.34
N ASN A 75 -28.11 -11.62 -10.28
CA ASN A 75 -28.32 -12.43 -9.08
C ASN A 75 -27.04 -12.68 -8.27
N TRP A 76 -26.02 -11.82 -8.37
CA TRP A 76 -24.74 -12.02 -7.69
C TRP A 76 -24.85 -12.13 -6.16
N ILE A 77 -25.93 -11.59 -5.57
CA ILE A 77 -26.18 -11.61 -4.12
C ILE A 77 -26.35 -13.04 -3.58
N SER A 78 -26.88 -13.96 -4.38
CA SER A 78 -27.06 -15.37 -3.98
C SER A 78 -25.82 -16.23 -4.20
N SER A 79 -24.77 -15.68 -4.82
CA SER A 79 -23.52 -16.38 -5.09
C SER A 79 -22.43 -15.98 -4.11
N ARG A 80 -21.54 -16.92 -3.76
CA ARG A 80 -20.28 -16.63 -3.07
C ARG A 80 -19.11 -16.39 -4.03
N THR A 81 -19.31 -16.57 -5.33
CA THR A 81 -18.25 -16.39 -6.32
C THR A 81 -17.93 -14.90 -6.47
N PRO A 82 -16.65 -14.50 -6.38
CA PRO A 82 -16.24 -13.14 -6.64
C PRO A 82 -16.56 -12.71 -8.07
N CYS A 83 -16.97 -11.46 -8.24
CA CYS A 83 -17.25 -10.86 -9.54
C CYS A 83 -16.97 -9.36 -9.52
N ILE A 84 -16.84 -8.74 -10.68
CA ILE A 84 -16.56 -7.32 -10.82
C ILE A 84 -17.79 -6.51 -11.24
N GLU A 85 -17.92 -5.32 -10.67
CA GLU A 85 -18.85 -4.27 -11.08
C GLU A 85 -18.06 -3.01 -11.45
N ASP A 86 -18.36 -2.42 -12.60
CA ASP A 86 -17.73 -1.19 -13.07
C ASP A 86 -18.21 0.01 -12.24
N MET A 87 -17.28 0.77 -11.66
CA MET A 87 -17.61 1.98 -10.88
C MET A 87 -17.44 3.23 -11.73
N VAL A 88 -16.19 3.44 -12.17
CA VAL A 88 -15.76 4.50 -13.08
C VAL A 88 -14.63 3.94 -13.94
N LYS A 89 -14.13 4.72 -14.89
CA LYS A 89 -13.04 4.29 -15.78
C LYS A 89 -11.89 3.63 -15.00
N ASP A 90 -11.55 2.41 -15.42
CA ASP A 90 -10.47 1.57 -14.89
C ASP A 90 -10.55 1.30 -13.36
N THR A 91 -11.74 1.45 -12.77
CA THR A 91 -12.00 1.22 -11.34
C THR A 91 -13.21 0.30 -11.17
N PHE A 92 -13.03 -0.74 -10.36
CA PHE A 92 -14.00 -1.80 -10.16
C PHE A 92 -14.29 -1.99 -8.68
N GLU A 93 -15.51 -2.38 -8.36
CA GLU A 93 -15.80 -3.04 -7.08
C GLU A 93 -15.79 -4.55 -7.30
N ILE A 94 -15.08 -5.28 -6.44
CA ILE A 94 -15.09 -6.73 -6.42
C ILE A 94 -16.09 -7.19 -5.35
N LYS A 95 -17.19 -7.79 -5.79
CA LYS A 95 -18.22 -8.34 -4.90
C LYS A 95 -17.78 -9.71 -4.36
N ASN A 96 -18.43 -10.11 -3.27
CA ASN A 96 -18.31 -11.46 -2.70
C ASN A 96 -16.88 -11.94 -2.40
N VAL A 97 -16.08 -11.09 -1.76
CA VAL A 97 -14.73 -11.44 -1.32
C VAL A 97 -14.77 -11.97 0.12
N TYR A 98 -14.40 -13.25 0.31
CA TYR A 98 -14.47 -13.95 1.59
C TYR A 98 -13.12 -14.57 2.00
N VAL A 99 -12.84 -14.56 3.30
CA VAL A 99 -11.77 -15.35 3.91
C VAL A 99 -12.43 -16.33 4.87
N GLY A 100 -12.38 -17.63 4.54
CA GLY A 100 -13.26 -18.63 5.15
C GLY A 100 -14.73 -18.25 4.95
N ASP A 101 -15.50 -18.21 6.04
CA ASP A 101 -16.92 -17.85 5.99
C ASP A 101 -17.22 -16.35 6.17
N ARG A 102 -16.19 -15.52 6.34
CA ARG A 102 -16.35 -14.10 6.65
C ARG A 102 -16.10 -13.23 5.43
N LYS A 103 -17.00 -12.28 5.19
CA LYS A 103 -16.77 -11.25 4.17
C LYS A 103 -15.61 -10.37 4.61
N LEU A 104 -14.64 -10.19 3.72
CA LEU A 104 -13.43 -9.44 4.02
C LEU A 104 -13.73 -7.95 4.21
N GLY A 105 -14.61 -7.40 3.38
CA GLY A 105 -14.99 -5.99 3.38
C GLY A 105 -15.59 -5.57 2.05
N ILE A 106 -15.51 -4.28 1.75
CA ILE A 106 -15.73 -3.74 0.41
C ILE A 106 -14.37 -3.70 -0.29
N VAL A 107 -14.28 -4.32 -1.46
CA VAL A 107 -13.01 -4.45 -2.19
C VAL A 107 -13.09 -3.65 -3.47
N TYR A 108 -12.16 -2.72 -3.65
CA TYR A 108 -12.00 -1.96 -4.88
C TYR A 108 -10.71 -2.37 -5.58
N ALA A 109 -10.74 -2.35 -6.91
CA ALA A 109 -9.59 -2.59 -7.75
C ALA A 109 -9.41 -1.45 -8.74
N ARG A 110 -8.16 -1.11 -9.04
CA ARG A 110 -7.86 -0.16 -10.13
C ARG A 110 -6.86 -0.75 -11.10
N GLN A 111 -7.11 -0.47 -12.36
CA GLN A 111 -6.21 -0.82 -13.45
C GLN A 111 -5.49 0.42 -14.00
N ILE A 112 -4.26 0.21 -14.47
CA ILE A 112 -3.54 1.18 -15.32
C ILE A 112 -3.14 0.43 -16.57
N SER A 113 -3.47 0.97 -17.74
CA SER A 113 -3.17 0.32 -19.03
C SER A 113 -3.66 -1.15 -19.09
N ASN A 114 -4.90 -1.39 -18.62
CA ASN A 114 -5.53 -2.72 -18.53
C ASN A 114 -4.79 -3.74 -17.64
N ARG A 115 -3.99 -3.31 -16.68
CA ARG A 115 -3.31 -4.19 -15.71
C ARG A 115 -3.74 -3.86 -14.29
N LEU A 116 -3.98 -4.86 -13.46
CA LEU A 116 -4.30 -4.68 -12.04
C LEU A 116 -3.08 -4.12 -11.31
N GLU A 117 -3.18 -2.90 -10.81
CA GLU A 117 -2.06 -2.23 -10.14
C GLU A 117 -2.36 -1.89 -8.67
N GLN A 118 -3.63 -1.99 -8.26
CA GLN A 118 -4.06 -1.51 -6.94
C GLN A 118 -5.31 -2.25 -6.46
N ILE A 119 -5.31 -2.66 -5.19
CA ILE A 119 -6.47 -3.19 -4.46
C ILE A 119 -6.66 -2.40 -3.15
N THR A 120 -7.88 -1.97 -2.87
CA THR A 120 -8.28 -1.40 -1.58
C THR A 120 -9.30 -2.31 -0.95
N VAL A 121 -9.12 -2.65 0.32
CA VAL A 121 -10.14 -3.29 1.15
C VAL A 121 -10.55 -2.29 2.23
N VAL A 122 -11.84 -1.98 2.29
CA VAL A 122 -12.44 -1.19 3.38
C VAL A 122 -13.23 -2.14 4.27
N PHE A 123 -12.95 -2.10 5.57
CA PHE A 123 -13.59 -2.98 6.56
C PHE A 123 -13.92 -2.19 7.85
N PRO A 124 -14.82 -2.68 8.70
CA PRO A 124 -15.08 -2.05 10.00
C PRO A 124 -13.83 -1.99 10.88
N SER A 125 -13.48 -0.83 11.45
CA SER A 125 -12.23 -0.66 12.22
C SER A 125 -12.15 -1.56 13.47
N ASP A 126 -13.28 -1.93 14.06
CA ASP A 126 -13.37 -2.87 15.19
C ASP A 126 -12.87 -4.28 14.83
N ARG A 127 -12.85 -4.64 13.55
CA ARG A 127 -12.26 -5.88 13.04
C ARG A 127 -10.75 -5.80 12.79
N TYR A 128 -10.09 -4.69 13.09
CA TYR A 128 -8.65 -4.54 12.82
C TYR A 128 -7.80 -5.64 13.46
N SER A 129 -8.11 -6.07 14.68
CA SER A 129 -7.35 -7.16 15.34
C SER A 129 -7.48 -8.49 14.60
N GLU A 130 -8.68 -8.82 14.12
CA GLU A 130 -8.93 -10.00 13.27
C GLU A 130 -8.15 -9.90 11.95
N ILE A 131 -8.29 -8.78 11.23
CA ILE A 131 -7.67 -8.58 9.92
C ILE A 131 -6.14 -8.52 10.02
N SER A 132 -5.59 -7.84 11.03
CA SER A 132 -4.14 -7.78 11.22
C SER A 132 -3.55 -9.15 11.53
N SER A 133 -4.25 -9.99 12.30
CA SER A 133 -3.83 -11.38 12.55
C SER A 133 -3.78 -12.18 11.25
N LEU A 134 -4.79 -12.05 10.37
CA LEU A 134 -4.79 -12.68 9.05
C LEU A 134 -3.62 -12.21 8.17
N PHE A 135 -3.28 -10.93 8.22
CA PHE A 135 -2.15 -10.39 7.46
C PHE A 135 -0.83 -10.90 8.03
N LEU A 136 -0.67 -10.96 9.35
CA LEU A 136 0.53 -11.50 9.99
C LEU A 136 0.73 -12.99 9.70
N GLU A 137 -0.35 -13.77 9.67
CA GLU A 137 -0.31 -15.19 9.28
C GLU A 137 0.10 -15.34 7.82
N ARG A 138 -0.52 -14.58 6.92
CA ARG A 138 -0.30 -14.72 5.48
C ARG A 138 1.03 -14.14 5.00
N TYR A 139 1.47 -13.04 5.62
CA TYR A 139 2.55 -12.20 5.12
C TYR A 139 3.74 -12.10 6.08
N GLY A 140 3.64 -12.71 7.26
CA GLY A 140 4.67 -12.60 8.29
C GLY A 140 4.81 -11.17 8.84
N LYS A 141 5.96 -10.90 9.43
CA LYS A 141 6.24 -9.64 10.13
C LYS A 141 6.27 -8.46 9.14
N PRO A 142 5.58 -7.34 9.41
CA PRO A 142 5.64 -6.14 8.57
C PRO A 142 7.04 -5.51 8.60
N SER A 143 7.43 -4.88 7.50
CA SER A 143 8.62 -4.03 7.40
C SER A 143 8.56 -2.84 8.35
N THR A 144 7.37 -2.34 8.68
CA THR A 144 7.19 -1.27 9.66
C THR A 144 5.84 -1.40 10.36
N THR A 145 5.84 -1.19 11.66
CA THR A 145 4.63 -0.99 12.47
C THR A 145 4.76 0.33 13.21
N LYS A 146 3.72 1.17 13.18
CA LYS A 146 3.68 2.41 13.95
C LYS A 146 2.26 2.77 14.35
N THR A 147 2.14 3.54 15.43
CA THR A 147 0.92 4.20 15.82
C THR A 147 1.01 5.66 15.41
N GLU A 148 0.03 6.15 14.67
CA GLU A 148 -0.03 7.54 14.20
C GLU A 148 -1.28 8.23 14.74
N THR A 149 -1.17 9.52 15.02
CA THR A 149 -2.31 10.34 15.39
C THR A 149 -2.86 11.03 14.14
N ARG A 150 -4.14 10.80 13.80
CA ARG A 150 -4.81 11.40 12.64
C ARG A 150 -5.96 12.30 13.07
N LYS A 151 -6.08 13.45 12.41
CA LYS A 151 -7.21 14.37 12.54
C LYS A 151 -8.24 14.05 11.46
N PHE A 152 -9.49 13.80 11.86
CA PHE A 152 -10.61 13.51 10.97
C PHE A 152 -11.42 14.78 10.68
N GLN A 153 -12.27 14.74 9.65
CA GLN A 153 -13.05 15.90 9.19
C GLN A 153 -13.93 16.54 10.27
N ALA A 154 -14.33 15.78 11.30
CA ALA A 154 -15.07 16.29 12.46
C ALA A 154 -14.18 16.94 13.55
N GLY A 155 -12.88 17.16 13.28
CA GLY A 155 -11.91 17.71 14.24
C GLY A 155 -11.38 16.70 15.26
N ALA A 156 -11.99 15.52 15.35
CA ALA A 156 -11.54 14.44 16.22
C ALA A 156 -10.11 14.01 15.87
N THR A 157 -9.30 13.82 16.90
CA THR A 157 -7.91 13.37 16.79
C THR A 157 -7.81 12.00 17.44
N LEU A 158 -7.54 10.98 16.65
CA LEU A 158 -7.52 9.59 17.11
C LEU A 158 -6.20 8.94 16.71
N SER A 159 -5.70 8.04 17.55
CA SER A 159 -4.60 7.16 17.18
C SER A 159 -5.05 6.18 16.10
N SER A 160 -4.12 5.63 15.33
CA SER A 160 -4.38 4.61 14.30
C SER A 160 -3.12 3.76 14.15
N ASN A 161 -3.26 2.45 14.28
CA ASN A 161 -2.17 1.53 14.03
C ASN A 161 -1.99 1.30 12.53
N VAL A 162 -0.74 1.38 12.07
CA VAL A 162 -0.37 1.22 10.66
C VAL A 162 0.74 0.19 10.54
N MET A 163 0.49 -0.86 9.77
CA MET A 163 1.47 -1.88 9.39
C MET A 163 1.77 -1.76 7.90
N LYS A 164 3.04 -1.95 7.53
CA LYS A 164 3.52 -1.88 6.14
C LYS A 164 4.39 -3.07 5.80
N TRP A 165 4.11 -3.71 4.68
CA TRP A 165 4.99 -4.66 4.02
C TRP A 165 5.47 -4.00 2.73
N VAL A 166 6.79 -3.86 2.60
CA VAL A 166 7.41 -3.19 1.46
C VAL A 166 8.19 -4.22 0.66
N GLY A 167 7.66 -4.53 -0.52
CA GLY A 167 8.32 -5.36 -1.52
C GLY A 167 8.95 -4.53 -2.63
N LYS A 168 9.64 -5.20 -3.54
CA LYS A 168 10.22 -4.60 -4.75
C LYS A 168 9.12 -4.12 -5.70
N ASN A 169 8.09 -4.93 -5.91
CA ASN A 169 7.00 -4.63 -6.83
C ASN A 169 5.74 -4.23 -6.08
N VAL A 170 5.36 -4.95 -5.03
CA VAL A 170 4.11 -4.77 -4.29
C VAL A 170 4.36 -4.23 -2.88
N ASN A 171 3.58 -3.22 -2.51
CA ASN A 171 3.50 -2.72 -1.14
C ASN A 171 2.10 -2.96 -0.58
N ILE A 172 2.06 -3.36 0.69
CA ILE A 172 0.83 -3.54 1.46
C ILE A 172 0.85 -2.57 2.62
N VAL A 173 -0.24 -1.84 2.80
CA VAL A 173 -0.47 -0.99 3.98
C VAL A 173 -1.77 -1.43 4.63
N LEU A 174 -1.71 -1.76 5.91
CA LEU A 174 -2.88 -2.05 6.73
C LEU A 174 -3.02 -0.95 7.80
N GLN A 175 -4.18 -0.32 7.86
CA GLN A 175 -4.49 0.79 8.76
C GLN A 175 -5.75 0.46 9.57
N GLU A 176 -5.69 0.73 10.87
CA GLU A 176 -6.85 0.60 11.77
C GLU A 176 -7.94 1.61 11.43
N ARG A 177 -7.52 2.84 11.09
CA ARG A 177 -8.40 3.93 10.67
C ARG A 177 -7.92 4.52 9.34
N GLY A 178 -8.70 4.29 8.29
CA GLY A 178 -8.54 4.74 6.91
C GLY A 178 -9.07 6.16 6.73
N ASP A 179 -9.98 6.34 5.76
CA ASP A 179 -10.52 7.67 5.44
C ASP A 179 -11.51 8.16 6.50
N LYS A 180 -12.25 7.24 7.13
CA LYS A 180 -13.13 7.51 8.26
C LYS A 180 -12.65 6.83 9.52
N ALA A 181 -13.01 7.41 10.67
CA ALA A 181 -12.59 6.93 11.97
C ALA A 181 -13.07 5.51 12.32
N ASN A 182 -14.18 5.07 11.70
CA ASN A 182 -14.81 3.76 11.89
C ASN A 182 -14.49 2.75 10.76
N GLU A 183 -13.63 3.12 9.81
CA GLU A 183 -13.25 2.30 8.67
C GLU A 183 -11.77 1.94 8.78
N GLY A 184 -11.45 0.65 8.81
CA GLY A 184 -10.11 0.14 8.55
C GLY A 184 -9.85 0.03 7.05
N LEU A 185 -8.57 0.05 6.68
CA LEU A 185 -8.12 0.06 5.29
C LEU A 185 -6.95 -0.90 5.09
N ALA A 186 -7.07 -1.84 4.15
CA ALA A 186 -5.92 -2.53 3.57
C ALA A 186 -5.71 -2.06 2.14
N PHE A 187 -4.47 -1.75 1.79
CA PHE A 187 -4.12 -1.15 0.52
C PHE A 187 -2.92 -1.85 -0.09
N TYR A 188 -3.14 -2.47 -1.24
CA TYR A 188 -2.12 -3.08 -2.08
C TYR A 188 -1.83 -2.13 -3.24
N SER A 189 -0.55 -1.91 -3.51
CA SER A 189 -0.13 -1.11 -4.66
C SER A 189 1.11 -1.70 -5.30
N THR A 190 1.15 -1.68 -6.63
CA THR A 190 2.35 -2.02 -7.39
C THR A 190 3.27 -0.82 -7.56
N VAL A 191 4.48 -1.07 -8.05
CA VAL A 191 5.45 -0.02 -8.42
C VAL A 191 4.89 0.91 -9.48
N THR A 192 4.15 0.39 -10.47
CA THR A 192 3.49 1.19 -11.51
C THR A 192 2.51 2.17 -10.88
N TRP A 193 1.64 1.68 -9.99
CA TRP A 193 0.67 2.55 -9.31
C TRP A 193 1.38 3.67 -8.53
N ARG A 194 2.40 3.33 -7.76
CA ARG A 194 3.16 4.29 -6.95
C ARG A 194 3.84 5.34 -7.83
N ALA A 195 4.49 4.92 -8.92
CA ALA A 195 5.15 5.84 -9.85
C ALA A 195 4.15 6.79 -10.53
N THR A 196 2.99 6.28 -10.95
CA THR A 196 1.92 7.11 -11.55
C THR A 196 1.41 8.14 -10.55
N LYS A 197 1.15 7.75 -9.30
CA LYS A 197 0.66 8.69 -8.26
C LYS A 197 1.72 9.72 -7.86
N GLU A 198 2.98 9.33 -7.80
CA GLU A 198 4.07 10.27 -7.57
C GLU A 198 4.19 11.31 -8.69
N ALA A 199 4.11 10.89 -9.96
CA ALA A 199 4.14 11.79 -11.11
C ALA A 199 2.95 12.76 -11.13
N GLU A 200 1.74 12.26 -10.83
CA GLU A 200 0.54 13.08 -10.71
C GLU A 200 0.68 14.13 -9.61
N ASN A 201 1.12 13.72 -8.42
CA ASN A 201 1.33 14.62 -7.29
C ASN A 201 2.37 15.71 -7.61
N LYS A 202 3.48 15.34 -8.26
CA LYS A 202 4.50 16.29 -8.71
C LYS A 202 3.95 17.30 -9.71
N ARG A 203 3.16 16.85 -10.68
CA ARG A 203 2.52 17.75 -11.66
C ARG A 203 1.58 18.74 -10.98
N GLN A 204 0.70 18.26 -10.10
CA GLN A 204 -0.23 19.13 -9.40
C GLN A 204 0.49 20.14 -8.49
N ALA A 205 1.57 19.73 -7.82
CA ALA A 205 2.38 20.65 -7.02
C ALA A 205 3.02 21.75 -7.87
N GLN A 206 3.52 21.42 -9.07
CA GLN A 206 4.09 22.41 -9.99
C GLN A 206 3.04 23.38 -10.55
N GLU A 207 1.85 22.89 -10.86
CA GLU A 207 0.73 23.72 -11.33
C GLU A 207 0.26 24.69 -10.23
N ALA A 208 0.18 24.23 -8.98
CA ALA A 208 -0.18 25.08 -7.84
C ALA A 208 0.82 26.22 -7.61
N VAL A 209 2.12 25.99 -7.86
CA VAL A 209 3.16 27.03 -7.75
C VAL A 209 3.07 28.06 -8.87
N LYS A 210 2.66 27.67 -10.09
CA LYS A 210 2.53 28.59 -11.23
C LYS A 210 1.27 29.46 -11.18
N GLY A 211 0.28 29.08 -10.37
CA GLY A 211 -0.96 29.82 -10.20
C GLY A 211 -0.91 30.89 -9.09
N LEU A 212 0.25 31.04 -8.43
CA LEU A 212 0.55 32.10 -7.46
C LEU A 212 1.39 33.20 -8.13
#